data_AF-A0A9E5QH84-F1
#
_entry.id   AF-A0A9E5QH84-F1
#
_cell.length_a   1.000
_cell.length_b   1.000
_cell.length_c   1.000
_cell.angle_alpha   90.00
_cell.angle_beta   90.00
_cell.angle_gamma   90.00
#
_symmetry.space_group_name_H-M   'P 1'
#
loop_
_entity.id
_entity.type
_entity.pdbx_description
1 polymer ?
#
loop_
_entity_poly.entity_id
_entity_poly.type
_entity_poly.pdbx_seq_one_letter_code
_entity_poly.pdbx_strand_id
1 'polypeptide(L)' 'RLGVNSKAIVNGDITQVDLPDKPQSGLIEIQKILKNIDGIAFVYLDRKDVVRHRLVRDIIDAYGEHKK' A
#
# COMPACT_ATOMS: atom_id res chain seq x y z
N ARG A 1 -2.76 -20.52 -8.72
CA ARG A 1 -2.80 -20.58 -10.21
C ARG A 1 -3.99 -19.74 -10.67
N LEU A 2 -3.82 -18.95 -11.72
CA LEU A 2 -4.86 -18.10 -12.30
C LEU A 2 -5.38 -18.74 -13.59
N GLY A 3 -6.70 -18.66 -13.82
CA GLY A 3 -7.33 -19.18 -15.03
C GLY A 3 -7.19 -18.23 -16.23
N VAL A 4 -7.54 -18.71 -17.42
CA VAL A 4 -7.61 -17.87 -18.62
C VAL A 4 -8.58 -16.70 -18.38
N ASN A 5 -8.24 -15.50 -18.85
CA ASN A 5 -9.01 -14.26 -18.67
C ASN A 5 -9.24 -13.81 -17.21
N SER A 6 -8.51 -14.35 -16.25
CA SER A 6 -8.58 -13.88 -14.86
C SER A 6 -7.64 -12.69 -14.60
N LYS A 7 -7.98 -11.88 -13.59
CA LYS A 7 -7.15 -10.79 -13.08
C LYS A 7 -6.95 -11.00 -11.59
N ALA A 8 -5.81 -10.60 -11.06
CA ALA A 8 -5.53 -10.58 -9.63
C ALA A 8 -5.09 -9.19 -9.20
N ILE A 9 -5.42 -8.84 -7.95
CA ILE A 9 -4.97 -7.61 -7.30
C ILE A 9 -4.28 -8.04 -6.00
N VAL A 10 -3.07 -7.56 -5.80
CA VAL A 10 -2.35 -7.68 -4.53
C VAL A 10 -2.36 -6.31 -3.88
N ASN A 11 -2.83 -6.21 -2.65
CA ASN A 11 -2.87 -4.98 -1.87
C ASN A 11 -1.93 -5.10 -0.66
N GLY A 12 -1.38 -3.98 -0.22
CA GLY A 12 -0.64 -3.88 1.04
C GLY A 12 -0.15 -2.47 1.30
N ASP A 13 0.29 -2.23 2.54
CA ASP A 13 0.90 -0.97 2.97
C ASP A 13 2.41 -1.16 3.12
N ILE A 14 3.18 -0.42 2.32
CA ILE A 14 4.65 -0.49 2.32
C ILE A 14 5.27 -0.05 3.65
N THR A 15 4.53 0.70 4.47
CA THR A 15 4.98 1.17 5.79
C THR A 15 4.83 0.10 6.88
N GLN A 16 4.04 -0.94 6.64
CA GLN A 16 3.81 -2.02 7.58
C GLN A 16 4.79 -3.17 7.32
N VAL A 17 5.91 -3.18 8.06
CA VAL A 17 6.95 -4.22 7.97
C VAL A 17 7.17 -4.80 9.36
N ASP A 18 6.41 -5.84 9.69
CA ASP A 18 6.45 -6.50 11.00
C ASP A 18 7.35 -7.76 10.99
N LEU A 19 8.52 -7.66 10.35
CA LEU A 19 9.46 -8.79 10.19
C LEU A 19 10.59 -8.72 11.25
N PRO A 20 10.91 -9.85 11.92
CA PRO A 20 11.82 -9.86 13.08
C PRO A 20 13.26 -9.40 12.75
N ASP A 21 13.76 -9.67 11.54
CA ASP A 21 15.15 -9.38 11.15
C ASP A 21 15.32 -8.23 10.14
N LYS A 22 14.32 -7.34 10.02
CA LYS A 22 14.28 -6.27 9.00
C LYS A 22 14.75 -6.68 7.58
N PRO A 23 14.39 -7.86 7.03
CA PRO A 23 14.55 -8.04 5.58
C PRO A 23 13.78 -6.92 4.86
N GLN A 24 14.29 -6.50 3.69
CA GLN A 24 13.57 -5.54 2.85
C GLN A 24 12.13 -6.04 2.64
N SER A 25 11.15 -5.15 2.79
CA SER A 25 9.75 -5.48 2.55
C SER A 25 9.57 -6.11 1.17
N GLY A 26 8.91 -7.27 1.12
CA GLY A 26 8.59 -7.93 -0.15
C GLY A 26 7.80 -7.02 -1.08
N LEU A 27 6.91 -6.17 -0.55
CA LEU A 27 6.17 -5.19 -1.36
C LEU A 27 7.09 -4.14 -1.99
N ILE A 28 8.18 -3.76 -1.34
CA ILE A 28 9.18 -2.83 -1.88
C ILE A 28 10.07 -3.54 -2.90
N GLU A 29 10.44 -4.79 -2.64
CA GLU A 29 11.28 -5.59 -3.51
C GLU A 29 10.59 -5.91 -4.84
N ILE A 30 9.34 -6.39 -4.82
CA ILE A 30 8.59 -6.74 -6.04
C ILE A 30 8.41 -5.56 -6.99
N GLN A 31 8.35 -4.32 -6.48
CA GLN A 31 8.28 -3.12 -7.30
C GLN A 31 9.52 -2.97 -8.19
N LYS A 32 10.70 -3.31 -7.65
CA LYS A 32 11.95 -3.25 -8.42
C LYS A 32 12.06 -4.40 -9.41
N ILE A 33 11.62 -5.59 -9.02
CA ILE A 33 11.71 -6.82 -9.82
C ILE A 33 10.71 -6.80 -10.98
N LEU A 34 9.46 -6.38 -10.73
CA LEU A 34 8.36 -6.53 -11.68
C LEU A 34 8.04 -5.27 -12.49
N LYS A 35 8.74 -4.14 -12.28
CA LYS A 35 8.44 -2.84 -12.93
C LYS A 35 8.36 -2.86 -14.47
N ASN A 36 9.02 -3.82 -15.11
CA ASN A 36 9.14 -3.91 -16.58
C ASN A 36 8.41 -5.15 -17.14
N ILE A 37 7.53 -5.77 -16.36
CA ILE A 37 6.76 -6.93 -16.82
C ILE A 37 5.45 -6.46 -17.45
N ASP A 38 5.27 -6.78 -18.73
CA ASP A 38 4.03 -6.48 -19.44
C ASP A 38 2.82 -7.14 -18.76
N GLY A 39 1.73 -6.38 -18.61
CA GLY A 39 0.51 -6.83 -17.96
C GLY A 39 0.49 -6.68 -16.44
N ILE A 40 1.56 -6.18 -15.81
CA ILE A 40 1.58 -5.80 -14.40
C ILE A 40 1.56 -4.27 -14.29
N ALA A 41 0.68 -3.75 -13.42
CA ALA A 41 0.61 -2.34 -13.10
C ALA A 41 0.73 -2.13 -11.59
N PHE A 42 1.43 -1.08 -11.19
CA PHE A 42 1.51 -0.63 -9.80
C PHE A 42 0.59 0.58 -9.62
N VAL A 43 -0.32 0.49 -8.64
CA VAL A 43 -1.25 1.56 -8.29
C VAL A 43 -0.94 1.99 -6.86
N TYR A 44 -0.67 3.28 -6.69
CA TYR A 44 -0.39 3.87 -5.38
C TYR A 44 -1.54 4.77 -4.99
N LEU A 45 -2.15 4.47 -3.85
CA LEU A 45 -3.21 5.28 -3.28
C LEU A 45 -2.62 6.26 -2.27
N ASP A 46 -3.11 7.49 -2.26
CA ASP A 46 -2.72 8.50 -1.30
C ASP A 46 -3.89 8.89 -0.38
N ARG A 47 -3.69 9.92 0.46
CA ARG A 47 -4.72 10.36 1.43
C ARG A 47 -6.02 10.82 0.75
N LYS A 48 -5.97 11.29 -0.49
CA LYS A 48 -7.10 11.79 -1.28
C LYS A 48 -7.99 10.64 -1.77
N ASP A 49 -7.43 9.45 -1.94
CA ASP A 49 -8.16 8.27 -2.40
C ASP A 49 -8.95 7.57 -1.27
N VAL A 50 -8.73 7.98 -0.02
CA VAL A 50 -9.36 7.35 1.14
C VAL A 50 -10.57 8.15 1.61
N VAL A 51 -11.76 7.60 1.38
CA VAL A 51 -13.01 8.09 1.96
C VAL A 51 -13.07 7.64 3.42
N ARG A 52 -13.05 8.61 4.35
CA ARG A 52 -13.20 8.37 5.79
C ARG A 52 -14.43 9.09 6.31
N HIS A 53 -15.04 8.53 7.35
CA HIS A 53 -16.05 9.24 8.11
C HIS A 53 -15.47 10.56 8.68
N ARG A 54 -16.25 11.64 8.67
CA ARG A 54 -15.81 12.99 9.09
C ARG A 54 -15.10 12.96 10.45
N LEU A 55 -15.72 12.34 11.45
CA LEU A 55 -15.17 12.24 12.80
C LEU A 55 -13.80 11.54 12.86
N VAL A 56 -13.61 10.48 12.06
CA VAL A 56 -12.32 9.75 12.04
C VAL A 56 -11.22 10.64 11.45
N ARG A 57 -11.55 11.43 10.43
CA ARG A 57 -10.61 12.40 9.85
C ARG A 57 -10.22 13.46 10.89
N ASP A 58 -11.21 14.05 11.56
CA ASP A 58 -10.98 15.09 12.57
C ASP A 58 -10.10 14.56 13.72
N ILE A 59 -10.29 13.30 14.16
CA ILE A 59 -9.42 12.65 15.15
C ILE A 59 -7.98 12.49 14.64
N ILE A 60 -7.80 12.00 13.41
CA ILE A 60 -6.47 11.81 12.82
C ILE A 60 -5.73 13.14 12.69
N ASP A 61 -6.42 14.19 12.23
CA ASP A 61 -5.84 15.52 12.05
C ASP A 61 -5.37 16.11 13.40
N ALA A 62 -6.18 15.97 14.46
CA ALA A 62 -5.81 16.41 15.80
C ALA A 62 -4.54 15.71 16.33
N TYR A 63 -4.41 14.39 16.13
CA TYR A 63 -3.18 13.66 16.48
C TYR A 63 -1.98 14.05 15.61
N GLY A 64 -2.22 14.41 14.35
CA GLY A 64 -1.19 14.88 13.43
C GLY A 64 -0.60 16.24 13.83
N GLU A 65 -1.44 17.15 14.33
CA GLU A 65 -1.01 18.47 14.85
C GLU A 65 -0.25 18.36 16.17
N HIS A 66 -0.66 17.48 17.08
CA HIS A 66 0.00 17.28 18.36
C HIS A 66 1.42 16.68 18.25
N LYS A 67 1.71 15.92 17.19
CA LYS A 67 3.02 15.28 16.98
C LYS A 67 4.06 16.18 16.29
N LYS A 68 3.72 17.43 15.95
CA LYS A 68 4.67 18.45 15.47
C LYS A 68 5.23 19.25 16.63
#